data_AF-A0A6V8KKP9-F1
#
_entry.id   AF-A0A6V8KKP9-F1
#
_cell.length_a   1.000
_cell.length_b   1.000
_cell.length_c   1.000
_cell.angle_alpha   90.00
_cell.angle_beta   90.00
_cell.angle_gamma   90.00
#
_symmetry.space_group_name_H-M   'P 1'
#
loop_
_entity.id
_entity.type
_entity.pdbx_description
1 polymer ?
#
loop_
_entity_poly.entity_id
_entity_poly.type
_entity_poly.pdbx_seq_one_letter_code
_entity_poly.pdbx_strand_id
1 'polypeptide(L)' 'MNADPRRWAAGTTTTVSQSVSLSGVPAGSYRLLLNLPDPRAGLATRPEYAIRLANTGVWEPATGFNDLLRTVTVG' A
#
# COMPACT_ATOMS: atom_id res chain seq x y z
N MET A 1 -8.98 -0.26 -8.05
CA MET A 1 -7.94 -1.30 -7.91
C MET A 1 -8.63 -2.65 -7.98
N ASN A 2 -8.14 -3.61 -8.78
CA ASN A 2 -8.77 -4.93 -8.92
C ASN A 2 -8.10 -5.98 -8.03
N ALA A 3 -7.96 -5.68 -6.74
CA ALA A 3 -7.43 -6.59 -5.73
C ALA A 3 -8.17 -6.34 -4.41
N ASP A 4 -8.68 -7.42 -3.80
CA ASP A 4 -9.36 -7.39 -2.51
C ASP A 4 -8.58 -8.25 -1.51
N PRO A 5 -7.87 -7.63 -0.54
CA PRO A 5 -7.06 -8.35 0.43
C PRO A 5 -7.86 -9.38 1.26
N ARG A 6 -9.18 -9.20 1.38
CA ARG A 6 -10.06 -10.15 2.08
C ARG A 6 -10.19 -11.49 1.39
N ARG A 7 -9.73 -11.59 0.13
CA ARG A 7 -9.73 -12.82 -0.67
C ARG A 7 -8.37 -13.50 -0.75
N TRP A 8 -7.33 -12.95 -0.11
CA TRP A 8 -6.00 -13.55 -0.09
C TRP A 8 -5.98 -14.72 0.90
N ALA A 9 -5.91 -15.94 0.39
CA ALA A 9 -5.93 -17.15 1.21
C ALA A 9 -4.57 -17.44 1.82
N ALA A 10 -4.56 -17.99 3.04
CA ALA A 10 -3.33 -18.41 3.72
C ALA A 10 -2.55 -19.42 2.88
N GLY A 11 -1.21 -19.32 2.91
CA GLY A 11 -0.32 -20.24 2.20
C GLY A 11 -0.30 -20.08 0.67
N THR A 12 -1.02 -19.08 0.12
CA THR A 12 -1.06 -18.82 -1.32
C THR A 12 -0.38 -17.51 -1.67
N THR A 13 0.39 -17.50 -2.76
CA THR A 13 0.92 -16.26 -3.33
C THR A 13 -0.15 -15.60 -4.18
N THR A 14 -0.50 -14.35 -3.84
CA THR A 14 -1.37 -13.51 -4.67
C THR A 14 -0.54 -12.43 -5.35
N THR A 15 -0.61 -12.36 -6.68
CA THR A 15 0.05 -11.31 -7.47
C THR A 15 -0.91 -10.16 -7.74
N VAL A 16 -0.53 -8.95 -7.37
CA VAL A 16 -1.30 -7.73 -7.63
C VAL A 16 -0.59 -6.90 -8.71
N SER A 17 -1.19 -6.83 -9.90
CA SER A 17 -0.68 -6.03 -11.01
C SER A 17 -1.58 -4.83 -11.24
N GLN A 18 -1.04 -3.61 -11.16
CA GLN A 18 -1.77 -2.37 -11.40
C GLN A 18 -0.90 -1.39 -12.21
N SER A 19 -1.53 -0.64 -13.09
CA SER A 19 -0.91 0.51 -13.77
C SER A 19 -1.41 1.79 -13.11
N VAL A 20 -0.48 2.67 -12.73
CA VAL A 20 -0.80 3.95 -12.09
C VAL A 20 -0.37 5.07 -13.05
N SER A 21 -1.26 6.03 -13.27
CA SER A 21 -0.90 7.23 -14.04
C SER A 21 -0.03 8.14 -13.17
N LEU A 22 1.09 8.59 -13.74
CA LEU A 22 1.98 9.58 -13.11
C LEU A 22 1.71 11.00 -13.64
N SER A 23 0.64 11.19 -14.41
CA SER A 23 0.28 12.51 -14.94
C SER A 23 0.03 13.50 -13.79
N GLY A 24 0.68 14.66 -13.84
CA GLY A 24 0.59 15.69 -12.82
C GLY A 24 1.45 15.44 -11.58
N VAL A 25 2.16 14.32 -11.48
CA VAL A 25 3.18 14.10 -10.45
C VAL A 25 4.43 14.89 -10.88
N PRO A 26 4.96 15.80 -10.03
CA PRO A 26 6.18 16.53 -10.34
C PRO A 26 7.38 15.59 -10.55
N ALA A 27 8.40 16.07 -11.26
CA ALA A 27 9.66 15.37 -11.35
C ALA A 27 10.29 15.24 -9.94
N GLY A 28 10.80 14.05 -9.61
CA GLY A 28 11.29 13.75 -8.27
C GLY A 28 11.46 12.26 -7.99
N SER A 29 11.93 11.95 -6.79
CA SER A 29 12.06 10.58 -6.29
C SER A 29 11.00 10.32 -5.22
N TYR A 30 10.23 9.25 -5.38
CA TYR A 30 9.10 8.91 -4.55
C TYR A 30 9.25 7.52 -3.95
N ARG A 31 8.95 7.36 -2.66
CA ARG A 31 8.76 6.04 -2.05
C ARG A 31 7.40 5.50 -2.49
N LEU A 32 7.34 4.22 -2.83
CA LEU A 32 6.08 3.55 -3.13
C LEU A 32 5.59 2.79 -1.91
N LEU A 33 4.40 3.14 -1.43
CA LEU A 33 3.76 2.51 -0.27
C LEU A 33 2.45 1.82 -0.68
N LEU A 34 2.11 0.75 0.04
CA LEU A 34 0.86 0.01 -0.08
C LEU A 34 -0.04 0.30 1.12
N ASN A 35 -1.21 0.86 0.85
CA ASN A 35 -2.26 1.04 1.84
C ASN A 35 -3.25 -0.13 1.79
N LEU A 36 -3.57 -0.70 2.96
CA LEU A 36 -4.54 -1.79 3.15
C LEU A 36 -5.50 -1.42 4.28
N PRO A 37 -6.38 -0.42 4.07
CA PRO A 37 -7.21 0.15 5.13
C PRO A 37 -8.41 -0.75 5.45
N ASP A 38 -9.04 -0.50 6.59
CA ASP A 38 -10.35 -1.07 6.91
C ASP A 38 -11.40 -0.62 5.85
N PRO A 39 -12.29 -1.51 5.37
CA PRO A 39 -13.29 -1.16 4.36
C PRO A 39 -14.37 -0.20 4.86
N ARG A 40 -14.55 -0.03 6.18
CA ARG A 40 -15.50 0.90 6.76
C ARG A 40 -14.92 2.31 6.73
N ALA A 41 -15.64 3.24 6.10
CA ALA A 41 -15.17 4.62 5.89
C ALA A 41 -14.67 5.34 7.16
N GLY A 42 -15.32 5.13 8.31
CA GLY A 42 -14.90 5.74 9.59
C GLY A 42 -13.64 5.13 10.23
N LEU A 43 -13.17 3.98 9.73
CA LEU A 43 -11.95 3.32 10.18
C LEU A 43 -10.84 3.36 9.12
N ALA A 44 -11.19 3.58 7.85
CA ALA A 44 -10.25 3.59 6.73
C ALA A 44 -9.11 4.63 6.87
N THR A 45 -9.35 5.72 7.61
CA THR A 45 -8.37 6.77 7.88
C THR A 45 -7.60 6.59 9.18
N ARG A 46 -7.88 5.52 9.93
CA ARG A 46 -7.27 5.23 11.23
C ARG A 46 -6.14 4.21 11.04
N PRO A 47 -4.87 4.61 11.17
CA PRO A 47 -3.74 3.75 10.87
C PRO A 47 -3.70 2.47 11.73
N GLU A 48 -4.23 2.53 12.95
CA GLU A 48 -4.31 1.38 13.85
C GLU A 48 -5.29 0.27 13.40
N TYR A 49 -6.11 0.54 12.37
CA TYR A 49 -7.01 -0.46 11.75
C TYR A 49 -6.53 -0.92 10.36
N ALA A 50 -5.40 -0.41 9.86
CA ALA A 50 -4.84 -0.89 8.60
C ALA A 50 -4.10 -2.22 8.79
N ILE A 51 -4.08 -3.05 7.74
CA ILE A 51 -3.34 -4.32 7.75
C ILE A 51 -1.84 -4.02 7.75
N ARG A 52 -1.16 -4.39 8.84
CA ARG A 52 0.30 -4.35 8.96
C ARG A 52 0.91 -5.66 8.45
N LEU A 53 1.81 -5.57 7.48
CA LEU A 53 2.57 -6.72 7.00
C LEU A 53 3.60 -7.19 8.04
N ALA A 54 3.90 -8.49 8.02
CA ALA A 54 4.89 -9.09 8.91
C ALA A 54 6.35 -8.75 8.55
N ASN A 55 6.59 -8.22 7.34
CA ASN A 55 7.94 -7.85 6.89
C ASN A 55 8.55 -6.78 7.81
N THR A 56 9.83 -6.91 8.13
CA THR A 56 10.55 -5.94 8.94
C THR A 56 10.79 -4.65 8.15
N GLY A 57 10.64 -3.50 8.81
CA GLY A 57 10.99 -2.20 8.23
C GLY A 57 10.00 -1.62 7.23
N VAL A 58 8.86 -2.27 6.98
CA VAL A 58 7.85 -1.78 6.01
C VAL A 58 6.77 -0.91 6.67
N TRP A 59 6.46 -1.11 7.94
CA TRP A 59 5.33 -0.44 8.58
C TRP A 59 5.59 1.05 8.87
N GLU A 60 4.74 1.95 8.36
CA GLU A 60 4.77 3.38 8.66
C GLU A 60 3.64 3.74 9.64
N PRO A 61 3.93 3.91 10.94
CA PRO A 61 2.90 4.02 11.97
C PRO A 61 2.04 5.29 11.88
N ALA A 62 2.57 6.37 11.29
CA ALA A 62 1.85 7.63 11.17
C ALA A 62 0.71 7.57 10.14
N THR A 63 0.86 6.74 9.11
CA THR A 63 -0.10 6.64 7.98
C THR A 63 -0.84 5.30 7.96
N GLY A 64 -0.26 4.26 8.58
CA GLY A 64 -0.76 2.89 8.51
C GLY A 64 -0.41 2.19 7.20
N PHE A 65 0.50 2.75 6.41
CA PHE A 65 0.89 2.18 5.12
C PHE A 65 2.09 1.25 5.27
N ASN A 66 2.28 0.37 4.29
CA ASN A 66 3.42 -0.53 4.21
C ASN A 66 4.35 -0.07 3.07
N ASP A 67 5.58 0.35 3.39
CA ASP A 67 6.62 0.69 2.41
C ASP A 67 7.01 -0.56 1.60
N LEU A 68 6.94 -0.45 0.27
CA LEU A 68 7.37 -1.53 -0.62
C LEU A 68 8.89 -1.57 -0.77
N LEU A 69 9.62 -0.65 -0.12
CA LEU A 69 11.06 -0.47 -0.16
C LEU A 69 11.55 -0.25 -1.59
N ARG A 70 10.76 0.52 -2.36
CA ARG A 70 11.04 0.89 -3.75
C ARG A 70 10.97 2.41 -3.92
N THR A 71 11.89 2.92 -4.72
CA THR A 71 11.90 4.30 -5.17
C THR A 71 11.48 4.37 -6.63
N VAL A 72 10.56 5.27 -6.95
CA VAL A 72 10.12 5.58 -8.31
C VAL A 72 10.64 6.97 -8.66
N THR A 73 11.33 7.08 -9.78
CA THR A 73 11.79 8.38 -10.31
C THR A 73 10.82 8.84 -11.39
N VAL A 74 10.29 10.04 -11.22
CA VAL A 74 9.54 10.78 -12.24
C VAL A 74 10.46 11.84 -12.81
N GLY A 75 10.59 11.87 -14.14
CA GLY A 75 11.45 12.80 -14.88
C GLY A 75 10.65 13.79 -15.72
#